data_AF-M4C6Z7-F1
#
_entry.id   AF-M4C6Z7-F1
#
_cell.length_a   1.000
_cell.length_b   1.000
_cell.length_c   1.000
_cell.angle_alpha   90.00
_cell.angle_beta   90.00
_cell.angle_gamma   90.00
#
_symmetry.space_group_name_H-M   'P 1'
#
loop_
_entity.id
_entity.type
_entity.pdbx_description
1 polymer ?
#
loop_
_entity_poly.entity_id
_entity_poly.type
_entity_poly.pdbx_seq_one_letter_code
_entity_poly.pdbx_strand_id
1 'polypeptide(L)'
;MLADDVRAMTHSESLKRPVRKCRALSCGKFYHQECISLFPLARIAINTHFICPLHTCAGCNQSGAQQEAVRCMRCPVAYHARCLPRNCVRRISTKLIICPKHAGAEKEGTGGDDGVGGRESKQSVKNAASKHVSRERAGNEDEVVSEASVVSASSARRKEKREKREKRDKKKKKKKKKKDKHKERKESVAAQ
;
A
#
# COMPACT_ATOMS: atom_id res chain seq x y z
N MET A 1 -41.63 13.32 -41.26
CA MET A 1 -41.16 14.62 -40.73
C MET A 1 -40.68 14.35 -39.30
N LEU A 2 -39.48 13.79 -39.15
CA LEU A 2 -38.19 14.46 -38.90
C LEU A 2 -38.09 15.19 -37.55
N ALA A 3 -37.24 14.64 -36.68
CA ALA A 3 -36.27 15.27 -35.78
C ALA A 3 -35.90 14.19 -34.74
N ASP A 4 -34.88 13.35 -34.94
CA ASP A 4 -33.45 13.67 -34.77
C ASP A 4 -33.16 14.52 -33.53
N ASP A 5 -33.27 13.89 -32.36
CA ASP A 5 -32.48 14.30 -31.20
C ASP A 5 -31.60 13.11 -30.78
N VAL A 6 -30.58 12.88 -31.61
CA VAL A 6 -29.29 12.35 -31.18
C VAL A 6 -28.86 13.24 -30.03
N ARG A 7 -29.19 12.81 -28.80
CA ARG A 7 -28.78 13.48 -27.58
C ARG A 7 -27.27 13.54 -27.59
N ALA A 8 -26.78 14.71 -27.99
CA ALA A 8 -25.38 15.05 -27.98
C ALA A 8 -24.80 14.57 -26.66
N MET A 9 -23.83 13.66 -26.74
CA MET A 9 -22.95 13.34 -25.63
C MET A 9 -22.17 14.61 -25.32
N THR A 10 -22.82 15.50 -24.56
CA THR A 10 -22.21 16.72 -24.07
C THR A 10 -21.03 16.28 -23.23
N HIS A 11 -19.82 16.42 -23.78
CA HIS A 11 -18.53 16.41 -23.09
C HIS A 11 -18.43 17.62 -22.11
N SER A 12 -19.51 17.91 -21.39
CA SER A 12 -19.79 19.18 -20.73
C SER A 12 -20.63 18.96 -19.46
N GLU A 13 -20.31 17.92 -18.70
CA GLU A 13 -20.59 17.86 -17.25
C GLU A 13 -19.25 17.72 -16.51
N SER A 14 -18.25 18.49 -16.96
CA SER A 14 -16.91 18.56 -16.38
C SER A 14 -16.88 19.51 -15.16
N LEU A 15 -17.93 19.48 -14.33
CA LEU A 15 -17.97 20.15 -13.04
C LEU A 15 -17.06 19.36 -12.05
N LYS A 16 -15.75 19.51 -12.28
CA LYS A 16 -14.62 19.22 -11.38
C LYS A 16 -14.87 18.10 -10.36
N ARG A 17 -14.77 16.84 -10.80
CA ARG A 17 -14.71 15.68 -9.89
C ARG A 17 -13.69 15.97 -8.78
N PRO A 18 -14.07 15.90 -7.48
CA PRO A 18 -13.19 16.30 -6.40
C PRO A 18 -11.94 15.42 -6.39
N VAL A 19 -10.76 16.03 -6.34
CA VAL A 19 -9.47 15.34 -6.28
C VAL A 19 -8.84 15.44 -4.89
N ARG A 20 -8.17 14.38 -4.45
CA ARG A 20 -7.36 14.36 -3.23
C ARG A 20 -5.88 14.18 -3.56
N LYS A 21 -5.03 14.94 -2.88
CA LYS A 21 -3.57 14.82 -2.94
C LYS A 21 -3.08 13.74 -1.99
N CYS A 22 -2.13 12.92 -2.43
CA CYS A 22 -1.43 11.98 -1.55
C CYS A 22 -0.61 12.74 -0.50
N ARG A 23 -0.74 12.37 0.78
CA ARG A 23 -0.03 13.00 1.91
C ARG A 23 1.45 12.63 1.99
N ALA A 24 1.87 11.54 1.36
CA ALA A 24 3.26 11.09 1.45
C ALA A 24 4.23 12.16 0.90
N LEU A 25 5.25 12.48 1.69
CA LEU A 25 6.32 13.39 1.32
C LEU A 25 6.90 12.95 -0.03
N SER A 26 7.13 13.89 -0.95
CA SER A 26 7.64 13.66 -2.32
C SER A 26 6.77 12.83 -3.29
N CYS A 27 5.53 12.45 -2.94
CA CYS A 27 4.67 11.69 -3.85
C CYS A 27 4.03 12.55 -4.95
N GLY A 28 3.39 13.67 -4.56
CA GLY A 28 2.79 14.64 -5.47
C GLY A 28 1.64 14.13 -6.36
N LYS A 29 1.12 12.91 -6.13
CA LYS A 29 0.04 12.33 -6.94
C LYS A 29 -1.36 12.75 -6.47
N PHE A 30 -2.27 12.90 -7.44
CA PHE A 30 -3.67 13.26 -7.23
C PHE A 30 -4.57 12.17 -7.82
N TYR A 31 -5.68 11.91 -7.13
CA TYR A 31 -6.68 10.92 -7.54
C TYR A 31 -8.06 11.52 -7.31
N HIS A 32 -9.04 11.20 -8.16
CA HIS A 32 -10.44 11.55 -7.88
C HIS A 32 -10.91 10.83 -6.61
N GLN A 33 -11.73 11.50 -5.81
CA GLN A 33 -12.26 10.99 -4.55
C GLN A 33 -12.95 9.63 -4.72
N GLU A 34 -13.68 9.45 -5.82
CA GLU A 34 -14.36 8.21 -6.19
C GLU A 34 -13.38 7.13 -6.65
N CYS A 35 -12.37 7.50 -7.46
CA CYS A 35 -11.37 6.55 -7.97
C CYS A 35 -10.49 5.98 -6.87
N ILE A 36 -10.35 6.66 -5.73
CA ILE A 36 -9.54 6.18 -4.61
C ILE A 36 -10.10 4.87 -4.03
N SER A 37 -11.43 4.74 -3.95
CA SER A 37 -12.12 3.56 -3.42
C SER A 37 -11.91 2.31 -4.28
N LEU A 38 -11.56 2.47 -5.56
CA LEU A 38 -11.25 1.37 -6.47
C LEU A 38 -9.91 0.70 -6.15
N PHE A 39 -9.06 1.33 -5.33
CA PHE A 39 -7.73 0.82 -5.02
C PHE A 39 -7.66 0.28 -3.58
N PRO A 40 -7.68 -1.05 -3.38
CA PRO A 40 -7.66 -1.65 -2.04
C PRO A 40 -6.34 -1.39 -1.28
N LEU A 41 -5.29 -0.98 -1.98
CA LEU A 41 -3.98 -0.65 -1.40
C LEU A 41 -3.85 0.83 -1.02
N ALA A 42 -4.82 1.66 -1.40
CA ALA A 42 -4.92 3.03 -0.91
C ALA A 42 -5.26 3.01 0.59
N ARG A 43 -4.60 3.85 1.39
CA ARG A 43 -4.98 4.05 2.79
C ARG A 43 -5.73 5.36 2.91
N ILE A 44 -6.97 5.24 3.35
CA ILE A 44 -7.89 6.34 3.54
C ILE A 44 -8.15 6.41 5.04
N ALA A 45 -7.61 7.43 5.70
CA ALA A 45 -8.05 7.77 7.04
C ALA A 45 -9.27 8.69 6.89
N ILE A 46 -10.41 8.26 7.45
CA ILE A 46 -11.68 8.98 7.39
C ILE A 46 -11.41 10.45 7.75
N ASN A 47 -11.72 11.34 6.81
CA ASN A 47 -11.62 12.80 6.92
C ASN A 47 -10.25 13.45 7.22
N THR A 48 -9.13 12.71 7.25
CA THR A 48 -7.84 13.31 7.66
C THR A 48 -6.73 13.21 6.63
N HIS A 49 -6.54 12.05 5.98
CA HIS A 49 -5.46 11.88 5.02
C HIS A 49 -5.59 10.68 4.09
N PHE A 50 -5.17 10.89 2.85
CA PHE A 50 -5.09 9.87 1.80
C PHE A 50 -3.62 9.55 1.49
N ILE A 51 -3.30 8.26 1.43
CA ILE A 51 -2.02 7.74 0.94
C ILE A 51 -2.32 6.85 -0.27
N CYS A 52 -1.74 7.21 -1.42
CA CYS A 52 -1.98 6.51 -2.66
C CYS A 52 -1.43 5.07 -2.64
N PRO A 53 -1.97 4.17 -3.49
CA PRO A 53 -1.60 2.76 -3.50
C PRO A 53 -0.11 2.51 -3.80
N LEU A 54 0.59 3.49 -4.41
CA LEU A 54 2.03 3.41 -4.68
C LEU A 54 2.91 3.42 -3.41
N HIS A 55 2.34 3.64 -2.23
CA HIS A 55 3.04 3.56 -0.93
C HIS A 55 2.74 2.30 -0.13
N THR A 56 1.93 1.39 -0.67
CA THR A 56 1.64 0.10 -0.05
C THR A 56 2.15 -1.00 -0.99
N CYS A 57 3.00 -1.87 -0.46
CA CYS A 57 3.51 -3.00 -1.22
C CYS A 57 2.37 -4.00 -1.49
N ALA A 58 2.16 -4.38 -2.74
CA ALA A 58 1.14 -5.36 -3.11
C ALA A 58 1.49 -6.80 -2.73
N GLY A 59 2.76 -7.08 -2.40
CA GLY A 59 3.21 -8.42 -2.00
C GLY A 59 3.10 -8.72 -0.51
N CYS A 60 3.22 -7.69 0.35
CA CYS A 60 3.20 -7.86 1.80
C CYS A 60 2.26 -6.88 2.53
N ASN A 61 1.56 -6.02 1.78
CA ASN A 61 0.60 -5.03 2.27
C ASN A 61 1.20 -4.00 3.25
N GLN A 62 2.53 -3.93 3.35
CA GLN A 62 3.23 -2.99 4.23
C GLN A 62 3.66 -1.71 3.51
N SER A 63 3.88 -0.67 4.30
CA SER A 63 4.30 0.65 3.82
C SER A 63 5.66 0.62 3.11
N GLY A 64 5.75 1.32 1.97
CA GLY A 64 7.00 1.57 1.23
C GLY A 64 7.88 2.66 1.82
N ALA A 65 7.50 3.30 2.94
CA ALA A 65 8.26 4.42 3.51
C ALA A 65 9.66 4.05 4.03
N GLN A 66 9.89 2.76 4.33
CA GLN A 66 11.14 2.29 4.93
C GLN A 66 12.02 1.48 3.98
N GLN A 67 11.54 1.17 2.77
CA GLN A 67 12.21 0.28 1.84
C GLN A 67 12.09 0.81 0.41
N GLU A 68 13.11 0.57 -0.40
CA GLU A 68 13.10 0.99 -1.80
C GLU A 68 11.98 0.27 -2.56
N ALA A 69 10.98 1.05 -2.98
CA ALA A 69 9.80 0.55 -3.66
C ALA A 69 9.98 0.64 -5.18
N VAL A 70 9.69 -0.46 -5.86
CA VAL A 70 9.66 -0.61 -7.31
C VAL A 70 8.21 -0.43 -7.78
N ARG A 71 7.97 0.41 -8.79
CA ARG A 71 6.63 0.77 -9.26
C ARG A 71 6.36 0.23 -10.66
N CYS A 72 5.12 -0.19 -10.89
CA CYS A 72 4.67 -0.51 -12.24
C CYS A 72 4.48 0.78 -13.05
N MET A 73 4.86 0.78 -14.33
CA MET A 73 4.62 1.92 -15.23
C MET A 73 3.21 1.93 -15.81
N ARG A 74 2.52 0.79 -15.84
CA ARG A 74 1.18 0.64 -16.47
C ARG A 74 0.01 0.71 -15.48
N CYS A 75 0.26 0.55 -14.18
CA CYS A 75 -0.79 0.60 -13.17
C CYS A 75 -0.25 1.13 -11.83
N PRO A 76 -1.11 1.60 -10.91
CA PRO A 76 -0.69 2.19 -9.65
C PRO A 76 -0.34 1.13 -8.58
N VAL A 77 0.47 0.15 -8.96
CA VAL A 77 0.96 -0.93 -8.08
C VAL A 77 2.43 -0.71 -7.75
N ALA A 78 2.78 -0.95 -6.49
CA ALA A 78 4.16 -0.92 -6.00
C ALA A 78 4.51 -2.19 -5.24
N TYR A 79 5.78 -2.57 -5.29
CA TYR A 79 6.36 -3.68 -4.52
C TYR A 79 7.64 -3.21 -3.84
N HIS A 80 8.01 -3.82 -2.71
CA HIS A 80 9.39 -3.73 -2.25
C HIS A 80 10.30 -4.52 -3.19
N ALA A 81 11.57 -4.12 -3.31
CA ALA A 81 12.55 -4.87 -4.10
C ALA A 81 12.62 -6.37 -3.74
N ARG A 82 12.42 -6.70 -2.45
CA ARG A 82 12.38 -8.09 -1.94
C ARG A 82 11.04 -8.80 -2.14
N CYS A 83 9.95 -8.04 -2.19
CA CYS A 83 8.60 -8.57 -2.41
C CYS A 83 8.22 -8.61 -3.89
N LEU A 84 9.20 -8.36 -4.77
CA LEU A 84 8.94 -8.34 -6.19
C LEU A 84 8.69 -9.76 -6.69
N PRO A 85 7.55 -10.03 -7.37
CA PRO A 85 7.28 -11.34 -7.93
C PRO A 85 8.34 -11.72 -8.97
N ARG A 86 8.74 -13.00 -8.98
CA ARG A 86 9.74 -13.52 -9.94
C ARG A 86 9.24 -13.46 -11.38
N ASN A 87 7.94 -13.61 -11.58
CA ASN A 87 7.26 -13.53 -12.89
C ASN A 87 6.93 -12.09 -13.32
N CYS A 88 7.75 -11.10 -12.97
CA CYS A 88 7.59 -9.76 -13.54
C CYS A 88 7.79 -9.80 -15.05
N VAL A 89 6.90 -9.13 -15.79
CA VAL A 89 6.87 -9.12 -17.25
C VAL A 89 8.14 -8.49 -17.82
N ARG A 90 8.53 -7.34 -17.25
CA ARG A 90 9.72 -6.60 -17.69
C ARG A 90 10.25 -5.76 -16.56
N ARG A 91 11.57 -5.79 -16.33
CA ARG A 91 12.27 -4.76 -15.54
C ARG A 91 12.82 -3.71 -16.50
N ILE A 92 12.49 -2.45 -16.26
CA ILE A 92 12.91 -1.32 -17.12
C ILE A 92 14.03 -0.56 -16.43
N SER A 93 13.96 -0.39 -15.12
CA SER A 93 14.99 0.22 -14.30
C SER A 93 14.98 -0.40 -12.90
N THR A 94 15.89 0.04 -12.02
CA THR A 94 15.96 -0.41 -10.61
C THR A 94 14.66 -0.14 -9.84
N LYS A 95 13.96 0.94 -10.19
CA LYS A 95 12.72 1.40 -9.53
C LYS A 95 11.46 1.25 -10.39
N LEU A 96 11.57 0.76 -11.63
CA LEU A 96 10.47 0.72 -12.61
C LEU A 96 10.35 -0.64 -13.29
N ILE A 97 9.12 -1.15 -13.36
CA ILE A 97 8.78 -2.47 -13.93
C ILE A 97 7.47 -2.44 -14.71
N ILE A 98 7.18 -3.54 -15.40
CA ILE A 98 5.84 -3.94 -15.80
C ILE A 98 5.45 -5.15 -14.94
N CYS A 99 4.41 -4.99 -14.12
CA CYS A 99 3.97 -6.03 -13.18
C CYS A 99 3.24 -7.18 -13.90
N PRO A 100 3.12 -8.37 -13.28
CA PRO A 100 2.50 -9.55 -13.89
C PRO A 100 1.05 -9.36 -14.35
N LYS A 101 0.34 -8.36 -13.82
CA LYS A 101 -1.02 -8.00 -14.27
C LYS A 101 -1.07 -7.58 -15.75
N HIS A 102 0.08 -7.33 -16.38
CA HIS A 102 0.19 -6.89 -17.77
C HIS A 102 0.93 -7.91 -18.65
N ALA A 103 1.02 -9.18 -18.25
CA ALA A 103 1.80 -10.23 -18.93
C ALA A 103 1.29 -10.62 -20.33
N GLY A 104 0.21 -9.99 -20.83
CA GLY A 104 -0.44 -10.35 -22.10
C GLY A 104 -0.19 -9.39 -23.28
N ALA A 105 0.84 -8.53 -23.24
CA ALA A 105 1.00 -7.44 -24.22
C ALA A 105 2.38 -7.38 -24.88
N GLU A 106 2.87 -8.52 -25.36
CA GLU A 106 3.98 -8.57 -26.31
C GLU A 106 3.52 -8.94 -27.72
N LYS A 107 2.38 -8.37 -28.14
CA LYS A 107 2.05 -8.05 -29.53
C LYS A 107 1.25 -6.73 -29.59
N GLU A 108 1.88 -5.74 -30.22
CA GLU A 108 1.35 -4.57 -30.93
C GLU A 108 0.28 -3.68 -30.28
N GLY A 109 0.53 -2.37 -30.28
CA GLY A 109 -0.29 -1.37 -29.61
C GLY A 109 -1.61 -1.04 -30.29
N THR A 110 -2.61 -0.77 -29.48
CA THR A 110 -3.68 0.21 -29.74
C THR A 110 -4.08 0.85 -28.41
N GLY A 111 -4.39 2.15 -28.49
CA GLY A 111 -4.93 2.95 -27.40
C GLY A 111 -6.23 2.35 -26.85
N GLY A 112 -6.54 2.70 -25.61
CA GLY A 112 -7.62 2.07 -24.87
C GLY A 112 -9.02 2.53 -25.24
N ASP A 113 -9.99 1.81 -24.69
CA ASP A 113 -11.28 2.31 -24.25
C ASP A 113 -11.94 1.29 -23.32
N ASP A 114 -12.94 1.79 -22.62
CA ASP A 114 -13.79 1.16 -21.62
C ASP A 114 -14.46 -0.14 -22.09
N GLY A 115 -14.27 -1.21 -21.31
CA GLY A 115 -14.94 -2.48 -21.56
C GLY A 115 -15.13 -3.28 -20.28
N VAL A 116 -16.21 -2.98 -19.55
CA VAL A 116 -16.77 -3.89 -18.55
C VAL A 116 -17.26 -5.15 -19.29
N GLY A 117 -16.53 -6.24 -19.12
CA GLY A 117 -16.86 -7.53 -19.74
C GLY A 117 -16.66 -8.63 -18.72
N GLY A 118 -17.70 -8.86 -17.91
CA GLY A 118 -17.79 -10.03 -17.06
C GLY A 118 -17.63 -11.30 -17.90
N ARG A 119 -16.80 -12.22 -17.43
CA ARG A 119 -16.85 -13.61 -17.85
C ARG A 119 -16.94 -14.47 -16.60
N GLU A 120 -18.19 -14.76 -16.27
CA GLU A 120 -18.57 -15.97 -15.56
C GLU A 120 -18.09 -17.17 -16.40
N SER A 121 -17.06 -17.86 -15.94
CA SER A 121 -16.70 -19.17 -16.47
C SER A 121 -17.43 -20.25 -15.70
N LYS A 122 -18.49 -20.73 -16.33
CA LYS A 122 -19.26 -21.94 -16.03
C LYS A 122 -18.32 -23.10 -15.71
N GLN A 123 -18.38 -23.58 -14.48
CA GLN A 123 -17.73 -24.82 -14.07
C GLN A 123 -18.71 -25.96 -14.31
N SER A 124 -18.47 -26.72 -15.39
CA SER A 124 -19.24 -27.92 -15.70
C SER A 124 -18.91 -29.03 -14.71
N VAL A 125 -20.00 -29.56 -14.15
CA VAL A 125 -20.16 -30.69 -13.26
C VAL A 125 -19.44 -31.96 -13.69
N LYS A 126 -18.83 -32.67 -12.72
CA LYS A 126 -18.90 -34.13 -12.57
C LYS A 126 -18.89 -34.47 -11.07
N ASN A 127 -20.01 -35.04 -10.62
CA ASN A 127 -20.28 -35.48 -9.26
C ASN A 127 -19.49 -36.74 -8.91
N ALA A 128 -19.13 -36.89 -7.62
CA ALA A 128 -19.17 -38.16 -6.92
C ALA A 128 -19.49 -37.88 -5.43
N ALA A 129 -20.41 -38.69 -4.91
CA ALA A 129 -21.05 -38.67 -3.59
C ALA A 129 -20.08 -38.58 -2.38
N SER A 130 -20.47 -38.19 -1.16
CA SER A 130 -21.61 -38.75 -0.39
C SER A 130 -21.82 -38.04 0.97
N LYS A 131 -23.11 -37.90 1.35
CA LYS A 131 -23.74 -37.82 2.71
C LYS A 131 -23.57 -36.51 3.53
N HIS A 132 -24.63 -35.69 3.69
CA HIS A 132 -25.74 -35.73 4.69
C HIS A 132 -25.20 -35.56 6.13
N VAL A 133 -25.63 -34.62 6.98
CA VAL A 133 -27.00 -34.38 7.47
C VAL A 133 -27.20 -32.93 7.99
N SER A 134 -28.32 -32.33 7.59
CA SER A 134 -29.25 -31.36 8.23
C SER A 134 -28.80 -30.34 9.30
N ARG A 135 -29.24 -29.06 9.18
CA ARG A 135 -30.50 -28.53 9.80
C ARG A 135 -30.54 -26.98 9.91
N GLU A 136 -31.52 -26.39 9.24
CA GLU A 136 -32.42 -25.26 9.60
C GLU A 136 -31.94 -24.07 10.47
N ARG A 137 -31.85 -22.89 9.82
CA ARG A 137 -32.57 -21.61 10.07
C ARG A 137 -32.91 -21.19 11.51
N ALA A 138 -32.41 -20.02 11.94
CA ALA A 138 -33.15 -18.98 12.67
C ALA A 138 -32.26 -17.74 12.86
N GLY A 139 -32.83 -16.54 12.71
CA GLY A 139 -32.16 -15.31 13.09
C GLY A 139 -32.13 -15.13 14.61
N ASN A 140 -31.21 -14.29 15.09
CA ASN A 140 -31.54 -13.28 16.07
C ASN A 140 -30.51 -12.14 16.08
N GLU A 141 -31.01 -10.98 16.45
CA GLU A 141 -30.37 -9.71 16.73
C GLU A 141 -29.34 -9.72 17.89
N ASP A 142 -28.60 -8.60 17.96
CA ASP A 142 -27.73 -8.09 19.04
C ASP A 142 -26.65 -9.01 19.63
N GLU A 143 -25.38 -8.61 19.44
CA GLU A 143 -24.36 -8.72 20.50
C GLU A 143 -23.15 -7.82 20.18
N VAL A 144 -22.96 -6.84 21.06
CA VAL A 144 -21.92 -5.82 21.07
C VAL A 144 -20.58 -6.40 21.57
N VAL A 145 -19.71 -6.85 20.65
CA VAL A 145 -18.40 -7.41 21.04
C VAL A 145 -17.25 -6.40 20.88
N SER A 146 -17.12 -5.60 21.93
CA SER A 146 -15.92 -4.93 22.47
C SER A 146 -14.58 -5.13 21.73
N GLU A 147 -14.18 -4.08 21.01
CA GLU A 147 -12.83 -3.85 20.47
C GLU A 147 -11.82 -3.42 21.55
N ALA A 148 -11.50 -4.27 22.53
CA ALA A 148 -10.58 -3.90 23.63
C ALA A 148 -9.27 -4.73 23.73
N SER A 149 -9.06 -5.77 22.92
CA SER A 149 -7.91 -6.68 23.15
C SER A 149 -6.74 -6.56 22.17
N VAL A 150 -6.88 -5.89 21.02
CA VAL A 150 -5.76 -5.72 20.05
C VAL A 150 -4.91 -4.46 20.29
N VAL A 151 -5.37 -3.55 21.16
CA VAL A 151 -4.66 -2.30 21.50
C VAL A 151 -3.58 -2.53 22.57
N SER A 152 -3.76 -3.50 23.46
CA SER A 152 -2.85 -3.75 24.59
C SER A 152 -1.51 -4.38 24.18
N ALA A 153 -1.48 -5.16 23.10
CA ALA A 153 -0.23 -5.74 22.58
C ALA A 153 0.68 -4.70 21.87
N SER A 154 0.12 -3.57 21.43
CA SER A 154 0.83 -2.55 20.66
C SER A 154 1.61 -1.55 21.54
N SER A 155 1.17 -1.34 22.78
CA SER A 155 1.77 -0.37 23.71
C SER A 155 3.03 -0.90 24.41
N ALA A 156 3.04 -2.18 24.80
CA ALA A 156 4.19 -2.81 25.45
C ALA A 156 5.43 -2.87 24.54
N ARG A 157 5.24 -3.22 23.26
CA ARG A 157 6.32 -3.31 22.26
C ARG A 157 6.95 -1.94 21.93
N ARG A 158 6.19 -0.85 22.02
CA ARG A 158 6.70 0.52 21.81
C ARG A 158 7.51 1.03 23.01
N LYS A 159 7.16 0.65 24.24
CA LYS A 159 7.87 1.03 25.47
C LYS A 159 9.26 0.37 25.53
N GLU A 160 9.36 -0.93 25.26
CA GLU A 160 10.63 -1.68 25.29
C GLU A 160 11.64 -1.15 24.26
N LYS A 161 11.18 -0.81 23.05
CA LYS A 161 12.04 -0.26 21.99
C LYS A 161 12.60 1.13 22.34
N ARG A 162 11.85 1.96 23.10
CA ARG A 162 12.28 3.30 23.54
C ARG A 162 13.36 3.20 24.63
N GLU A 163 13.19 2.31 25.62
CA GLU A 163 14.15 2.12 26.71
C GLU A 163 15.50 1.57 26.21
N LYS A 164 15.47 0.65 25.22
CA LYS A 164 16.70 0.12 24.60
C LYS A 164 17.50 1.19 23.86
N ARG A 165 16.83 2.17 23.23
CA ARG A 165 17.48 3.31 22.55
C ARG A 165 18.16 4.24 23.55
N GLU A 166 17.47 4.59 24.64
CA GLU A 166 18.00 5.49 25.67
C GLU A 166 19.26 4.93 26.37
N LYS A 167 19.28 3.62 26.68
CA LYS A 167 20.46 2.94 27.24
C LYS A 167 21.67 3.00 26.29
N ARG A 168 21.45 2.89 24.98
CA ARG A 168 22.52 2.97 23.96
C ARG A 168 23.10 4.38 23.86
N ASP A 169 22.26 5.41 23.92
CA ASP A 169 22.70 6.81 23.87
C ASP A 169 23.48 7.22 25.14
N LYS A 170 23.04 6.77 26.33
CA LYS A 170 23.79 6.95 27.59
C LYS A 170 25.17 6.28 27.54
N LYS A 171 25.29 5.06 26.99
CA LYS A 171 26.58 4.35 26.82
C LYS A 171 27.54 5.09 25.86
N LYS A 172 27.01 5.63 24.75
CA LYS A 172 27.81 6.44 23.81
C LYS A 172 28.35 7.72 24.46
N LYS A 173 27.51 8.44 25.22
CA LYS A 173 27.92 9.68 25.92
C LYS A 173 29.01 9.41 26.96
N LYS A 174 28.92 8.32 27.73
CA LYS A 174 29.97 7.90 28.67
C LYS A 174 31.29 7.55 27.97
N LYS A 175 31.24 6.85 26.82
CA LYS A 175 32.45 6.48 26.06
C LYS A 175 33.13 7.71 25.45
N LYS A 176 32.35 8.70 24.97
CA LYS A 176 32.87 9.97 24.46
C LYS A 176 33.59 10.76 25.57
N LYS A 177 32.95 10.95 26.74
CA LYS A 177 33.55 11.65 27.89
C LYS A 177 34.86 11.00 28.38
N LYS A 178 34.96 9.66 28.34
CA LYS A 178 36.22 8.96 28.67
C LYS A 178 37.31 9.20 27.62
N LYS A 179 36.95 9.26 26.33
CA LYS A 179 37.90 9.54 25.25
C LYS A 179 38.41 10.98 25.34
N ASP A 180 37.53 11.94 25.58
CA ASP A 180 37.89 13.35 25.72
C ASP A 180 38.83 13.55 26.92
N LYS A 181 38.49 13.01 28.09
CA LYS A 181 39.36 13.06 29.28
C LYS A 181 40.73 12.39 29.07
N HIS A 182 40.79 11.32 28.28
CA HIS A 182 42.06 10.67 27.94
C HIS A 182 42.89 11.52 26.96
N LYS A 183 42.23 12.20 26.01
CA LYS A 183 42.89 13.11 25.08
C LYS A 183 43.49 14.31 25.83
N GLU A 184 42.72 14.95 26.70
CA GLU A 184 43.19 16.06 27.54
C GLU A 184 44.38 15.67 28.41
N ARG A 185 44.35 14.48 29.03
CA ARG A 185 45.48 13.96 29.81
C ARG A 185 46.74 13.70 28.99
N LYS A 186 46.59 13.28 27.72
CA LYS A 186 47.75 13.10 26.82
C LYS A 186 48.32 14.44 26.38
N GLU A 187 47.45 15.41 26.08
CA GLU A 187 47.86 16.76 25.69
C GLU A 187 48.58 17.49 26.84
N SER A 188 48.13 17.33 28.09
CA SER A 188 48.79 17.91 29.26
C SER A 188 50.16 17.30 29.58
N VAL A 189 50.40 16.04 29.22
CA VAL A 189 51.70 15.36 29.45
C VAL A 189 52.70 15.68 28.33
N ALA A 190 52.23 16.01 27.12
CA ALA A 190 53.10 16.39 26.00
C ALA A 190 53.56 17.85 26.03
N ALA A 191 53.01 18.66 26.95
CA ALA A 191 53.34 20.09 27.11
C ALA A 191 54.32 20.37 28.28
N GLN A 192 54.85 19.32 28.92
CA GLN A 192 55.93 19.36 29.90
C GLN A 192 57.19 18.75 29.28
#